data_AF-A0A5P8E793-F1
#
_entry.id   AF-A0A5P8E793-F1
#
_cell.length_a   1.000
_cell.length_b   1.000
_cell.length_c   1.000
_cell.angle_alpha   90.00
_cell.angle_beta   90.00
_cell.angle_gamma   90.00
#
_symmetry.space_group_name_H-M   'P 1'
#
loop_
_entity.id
_entity.type
_entity.pdbx_description
1 polymer ?
#
loop_
_entity_poly.entity_id
_entity_poly.type
_entity_poly.pdbx_seq_one_letter_code
_entity_poly.pdbx_strand_id
1 'polypeptide(L)'
;MAKKKKKNKRQQTQQHLSPEQFIKQKARALEIGPCYLTDDLTDMKEGYVVVTRRHTGGRVSLAMFLVDVYCLGVKDSFYRLRMDPDEFEDFVENIPRVKECTYNEAHNWVYGSIAFAEH
;
A
#
# COMPACT_ATOMS: atom_id res chain seq x y z
N MET A 1 -25.25 -37.88 -41.73
CA MET A 1 -23.84 -37.49 -41.53
C MET A 1 -23.78 -35.97 -41.74
N ALA A 2 -23.20 -35.08 -40.95
CA ALA A 2 -22.25 -35.14 -39.85
C ALA A 2 -22.50 -33.96 -38.87
N LYS A 3 -22.50 -34.23 -37.55
CA LYS A 3 -22.55 -33.20 -36.50
C LYS A 3 -21.15 -32.57 -36.37
N LYS A 4 -20.98 -31.32 -36.79
CA LYS A 4 -19.71 -30.58 -36.67
C LYS A 4 -19.57 -30.05 -35.23
N LYS A 5 -18.89 -30.83 -34.37
CA LYS A 5 -18.52 -30.40 -33.00
C LYS A 5 -17.56 -29.20 -33.07
N LYS A 6 -18.01 -28.02 -32.66
CA LYS A 6 -17.15 -26.85 -32.41
C LYS A 6 -16.25 -27.16 -31.20
N LYS A 7 -14.94 -27.30 -31.42
CA LYS A 7 -13.92 -27.38 -30.37
C LYS A 7 -13.87 -26.04 -29.63
N ASN A 8 -14.24 -26.05 -28.35
CA ASN A 8 -14.10 -24.89 -27.46
C ASN A 8 -12.60 -24.68 -27.16
N LYS A 9 -11.99 -23.63 -27.72
CA LYS A 9 -10.66 -23.20 -27.31
C LYS A 9 -10.78 -22.64 -25.89
N ARG A 10 -10.24 -23.37 -24.90
CA ARG A 10 -10.02 -22.82 -23.56
C ARG A 10 -9.07 -21.63 -23.71
N GLN A 11 -9.62 -20.42 -23.71
CA GLN A 11 -8.82 -19.22 -23.46
C GLN A 11 -8.20 -19.41 -22.08
N GLN A 12 -6.87 -19.47 -22.02
CA GLN A 12 -6.15 -19.31 -20.77
C GLN A 12 -6.50 -17.92 -20.26
N THR A 13 -7.48 -17.84 -19.37
CA THR A 13 -7.68 -16.67 -18.55
C THR A 13 -6.40 -16.47 -17.76
N GLN A 14 -5.63 -15.44 -18.10
CA GLN A 14 -4.60 -14.94 -17.19
C GLN A 14 -5.31 -14.67 -15.87
N GLN A 15 -5.05 -15.52 -14.87
CA GLN A 15 -5.66 -15.37 -13.56
C GLN A 15 -5.18 -14.02 -13.01
N HIS A 16 -6.08 -13.05 -12.98
CA HIS A 16 -5.83 -11.78 -12.34
C HIS A 16 -5.71 -12.06 -10.85
N LEU A 17 -4.54 -11.78 -10.25
CA LEU A 17 -4.33 -11.94 -8.82
C LEU A 17 -5.37 -11.09 -8.06
N SER A 18 -5.87 -11.60 -6.93
CA SER A 18 -6.64 -10.76 -6.03
C SER A 18 -5.77 -9.61 -5.48
N PRO A 19 -6.34 -8.49 -5.03
CA PRO A 19 -5.59 -7.39 -4.44
C PRO A 19 -4.63 -7.83 -3.33
N GLU A 20 -5.09 -8.69 -2.42
CA GLU A 20 -4.26 -9.23 -1.33
C GLU A 20 -3.12 -10.13 -1.83
N GLN A 21 -3.41 -11.00 -2.80
CA GLN A 21 -2.38 -11.84 -3.40
C GLN A 21 -1.34 -10.98 -4.14
N PHE A 22 -1.78 -9.92 -4.81
CA PHE A 22 -0.89 -8.96 -5.45
C PHE A 22 0.04 -8.30 -4.43
N ILE A 23 -0.50 -7.82 -3.30
CA ILE A 23 0.31 -7.22 -2.23
C ILE A 23 1.35 -8.21 -1.71
N LYS A 24 0.91 -9.44 -1.39
CA LYS A 24 1.79 -10.48 -0.81
C LYS A 24 2.88 -10.96 -1.78
N GLN A 25 2.58 -11.04 -3.07
CA GLN A 25 3.46 -11.70 -4.05
C GLN A 25 4.23 -10.75 -4.97
N LYS A 26 3.70 -9.55 -5.22
CA LYS A 26 4.20 -8.67 -6.30
C LYS A 26 4.55 -7.26 -5.83
N ALA A 27 3.83 -6.69 -4.85
CA ALA A 27 4.03 -5.29 -4.48
C ALA A 27 5.45 -4.96 -3.98
N ARG A 28 6.14 -5.91 -3.33
CA ARG A 28 7.54 -5.71 -2.89
C ARG A 28 8.55 -5.58 -4.03
N ALA A 29 8.24 -6.11 -5.21
CA ALA A 29 9.12 -6.04 -6.39
C ALA A 29 8.94 -4.74 -7.19
N LEU A 30 7.93 -3.93 -6.86
CA LEU A 30 7.74 -2.62 -7.47
C LEU A 30 8.78 -1.63 -6.96
N GLU A 31 9.04 -0.60 -7.76
CA GLU A 31 9.89 0.51 -7.37
C GLU A 31 9.32 1.21 -6.12
N ILE A 32 10.20 1.58 -5.20
CA ILE A 32 9.83 2.33 -4.01
C ILE A 32 9.47 3.76 -4.42
N GLY A 33 8.28 4.22 -4.04
CA GLY A 33 7.87 5.61 -4.22
C GLY A 33 8.13 6.46 -2.98
N PRO A 34 7.72 7.74 -3.00
CA PRO A 34 7.79 8.62 -1.84
C PRO A 34 6.94 8.07 -0.69
N CYS A 35 7.40 8.22 0.55
CA CYS A 35 6.67 7.80 1.74
C CYS A 35 6.29 9.02 2.56
N TYR A 36 5.31 8.90 3.44
CA TYR A 36 4.77 10.04 4.19
C TYR A 36 4.47 9.71 5.64
N LEU A 37 4.53 10.74 6.48
CA LEU A 37 4.24 10.69 7.90
C LEU A 37 3.37 11.90 8.25
N THR A 38 2.46 11.77 9.20
CA THR A 38 1.84 12.96 9.82
C THR A 38 2.68 13.45 10.99
N ASP A 39 2.74 14.76 11.19
CA ASP A 39 3.45 15.36 12.34
C ASP A 39 2.88 14.92 13.71
N ASP A 40 1.64 14.43 13.73
CA ASP A 40 1.02 13.91 14.96
C ASP A 40 1.81 12.71 15.53
N LEU A 41 2.56 11.96 14.71
CA LEU A 41 3.46 10.91 15.19
C LEU A 41 4.55 11.44 16.14
N THR A 42 5.03 12.66 15.91
CA THR A 42 6.02 13.28 16.80
C THR A 42 5.36 13.94 18.00
N ASP A 43 4.23 14.63 17.78
CA ASP A 43 3.60 15.50 18.77
C ASP A 43 2.65 14.76 19.71
N MET A 44 1.73 13.99 19.13
CA MET A 44 0.66 13.27 19.84
C MET A 44 0.98 11.78 20.03
N LYS A 45 2.13 11.33 19.50
CA LYS A 45 2.55 9.91 19.50
C LYS A 45 1.57 8.99 18.77
N GLU A 46 0.72 9.56 17.93
CA GLU A 46 -0.24 8.86 17.10
C GLU A 46 -0.32 9.54 15.74
N GLY A 47 -0.32 8.79 14.65
CA GLY A 47 -0.53 9.36 13.34
C GLY A 47 -0.40 8.34 12.21
N TYR A 48 -0.41 8.85 10.98
CA TYR A 48 -0.39 7.99 9.80
C TYR A 48 1.01 7.85 9.23
N VAL A 49 1.33 6.62 8.82
CA VAL A 49 2.49 6.30 7.99
C VAL A 49 2.00 5.79 6.64
N VAL A 50 2.44 6.40 5.55
CA VAL A 50 2.10 5.99 4.18
C VAL A 50 3.34 5.47 3.47
N VAL A 51 3.26 4.25 2.96
CA VAL A 51 4.29 3.61 2.16
C VAL A 51 3.77 3.42 0.74
N THR A 52 4.52 3.86 -0.25
CA THR A 52 4.10 3.76 -1.65
C THR A 52 5.01 2.88 -2.52
N ARG A 53 4.46 2.45 -3.64
CA ARG A 53 5.11 1.67 -4.69
C ARG A 53 4.67 2.19 -6.06
N ARG A 54 5.65 2.40 -6.94
CA ARG A 54 5.44 2.88 -8.31
C ARG A 54 5.36 1.70 -9.28
N HIS A 55 4.35 1.72 -10.13
CA HIS A 55 4.20 0.77 -11.24
C HIS A 55 4.92 1.32 -12.47
N THR A 56 5.33 0.45 -13.39
CA THR A 56 6.04 0.84 -14.63
C THR A 56 5.26 1.82 -15.53
N GLY A 57 3.93 1.93 -15.33
CA GLY A 57 3.05 2.86 -16.03
C GLY A 57 2.73 4.14 -15.27
N GLY A 58 3.50 4.50 -14.23
CA GLY A 58 3.33 5.73 -13.46
C GLY A 58 2.29 5.67 -12.34
N ARG A 59 1.37 4.69 -12.39
CA ARG A 59 0.40 4.46 -11.32
C ARG A 59 1.07 4.15 -9.98
N VAL A 60 0.37 4.47 -8.89
CA VAL A 60 0.86 4.31 -7.53
C VAL A 60 -0.01 3.32 -6.74
N SER A 61 0.64 2.44 -5.98
CA SER A 61 -0.01 1.66 -4.93
C SER A 61 0.49 2.17 -3.58
N LEU A 62 -0.38 2.24 -2.59
CA LEU A 62 -0.02 2.64 -1.23
C LEU A 62 -0.57 1.68 -0.18
N ALA A 63 0.14 1.61 0.93
CA ALA A 63 -0.35 1.11 2.21
C ALA A 63 -0.24 2.24 3.23
N MET A 64 -1.29 2.43 4.02
CA MET A 64 -1.37 3.44 5.07
C MET A 64 -1.64 2.75 6.41
N PHE A 65 -0.90 3.15 7.42
CA PHE A 65 -0.96 2.58 8.76
C PHE A 65 -1.29 3.68 9.76
N LEU A 66 -2.32 3.50 10.58
CA LEU A 66 -2.52 4.30 11.77
C LEU A 66 -1.67 3.69 12.88
N VAL A 67 -0.70 4.47 13.35
CA VAL A 67 0.29 4.06 14.32
C VAL A 67 0.08 4.86 15.61
N ASP A 68 0.07 4.15 16.74
CA ASP A 68 0.15 4.69 18.10
C ASP A 68 1.41 4.12 18.76
N VAL A 69 2.45 4.95 18.86
CA VAL A 69 3.75 4.54 19.42
C VAL A 69 3.79 4.58 20.95
N TYR A 70 2.70 4.96 21.60
CA TYR A 70 2.64 5.06 23.05
C TYR A 70 1.94 3.85 23.69
N CYS A 71 0.90 3.30 23.05
CA CYS A 71 0.05 2.29 23.67
C CYS A 71 -0.21 1.04 22.81
N LEU A 72 -0.65 1.20 21.56
CA LEU A 72 -1.28 0.09 20.83
C LEU A 72 -0.47 -0.46 19.64
N GLY A 73 0.60 0.22 19.23
CA GLY A 73 1.31 -0.12 18.01
C GLY A 73 0.51 0.25 16.76
N VAL A 74 0.35 -0.67 15.81
CA VAL A 74 -0.46 -0.42 14.60
C VAL A 74 -1.94 -0.63 14.93
N LYS A 75 -2.71 0.46 14.96
CA LYS A 75 -4.16 0.45 15.26
C LYS A 75 -5.00 0.03 14.07
N ASP A 76 -4.65 0.50 12.88
CA ASP A 76 -5.40 0.23 11.66
C ASP A 76 -4.47 0.24 10.44
N SER A 77 -4.88 -0.42 9.37
CA SER A 77 -4.18 -0.41 8.10
C SER A 77 -5.13 -0.53 6.92
N PHE A 78 -4.85 0.21 5.86
CA PHE A 78 -5.55 0.06 4.59
C PHE A 78 -4.61 0.25 3.42
N TYR A 79 -5.09 -0.13 2.24
CA TYR A 79 -4.32 -0.04 1.01
C TYR A 79 -5.18 0.49 -0.14
N ARG A 80 -4.50 1.10 -1.11
CA ARG A 80 -5.06 1.37 -2.44
C ARG A 80 -4.09 0.90 -3.50
N LEU A 81 -4.62 0.34 -4.58
CA LEU A 81 -3.81 -0.21 -5.65
C LEU A 81 -4.06 0.54 -6.95
N ARG A 82 -2.96 0.83 -7.67
CA ARG A 82 -3.00 1.35 -9.03
C ARG A 82 -3.81 2.64 -9.15
N MET A 83 -3.68 3.54 -8.19
CA MET A 83 -4.19 4.90 -8.29
C MET A 83 -3.50 5.60 -9.45
N ASP A 84 -4.26 6.40 -10.17
CA ASP A 84 -3.68 7.32 -11.14
C ASP A 84 -2.90 8.43 -10.39
N PRO A 85 -1.85 9.03 -11.00
CA PRO A 85 -0.97 9.98 -10.29
C PRO A 85 -1.72 11.15 -9.65
N ASP A 86 -2.68 11.75 -10.36
CA ASP A 86 -3.47 12.89 -9.88
C ASP A 86 -4.34 12.49 -8.67
N GLU A 87 -4.95 11.29 -8.72
CA GLU A 87 -5.73 10.73 -7.60
C GLU A 87 -4.85 10.50 -6.36
N PHE A 88 -3.59 10.10 -6.58
CA PHE A 88 -2.63 9.91 -5.52
C PHE A 88 -2.17 11.25 -4.91
N GLU A 89 -1.91 12.26 -5.73
CA GLU A 89 -1.56 13.61 -5.28
C GLU A 89 -2.68 14.21 -4.45
N ASP A 90 -3.92 14.20 -4.96
CA ASP A 90 -5.12 14.61 -4.23
C ASP A 90 -5.24 13.87 -2.90
N PHE A 91 -5.02 12.55 -2.89
CA PHE A 91 -5.09 11.76 -1.67
C PHE A 91 -4.10 12.22 -0.61
N VAL A 92 -2.84 12.48 -0.99
CA VAL A 92 -1.79 12.92 -0.06
C VAL A 92 -2.10 14.33 0.45
N GLU A 93 -2.52 15.26 -0.41
CA GLU A 93 -2.86 16.63 -0.02
C GLU A 93 -4.01 16.70 0.99
N ASN A 94 -4.93 15.74 0.92
CA ASN A 94 -6.04 15.63 1.87
C ASN A 94 -5.64 15.05 3.24
N ILE A 95 -4.39 14.59 3.42
CA ILE A 95 -3.89 14.13 4.73
C ILE A 95 -3.41 15.36 5.53
N PRO A 96 -4.03 15.70 6.66
CA PRO A 96 -3.63 16.86 7.45
C PRO A 96 -2.19 16.71 7.97
N ARG A 97 -1.41 17.80 7.90
CA ARG A 97 -0.05 17.87 8.47
C ARG A 97 0.87 16.74 7.98
N VAL A 98 0.69 16.33 6.73
CA VAL A 98 1.53 15.30 6.11
C VAL A 98 2.87 15.89 5.67
N LYS A 99 3.94 15.11 5.84
CA LYS A 99 5.26 15.40 5.30
C LYS A 99 5.82 14.18 4.58
N GLU A 100 6.57 14.43 3.52
CA GLU A 100 7.34 13.39 2.86
C GLU A 100 8.49 12.93 3.75
N CYS A 101 8.81 11.64 3.69
CA CYS A 101 9.86 10.99 4.45
C CYS A 101 10.56 9.91 3.61
N THR A 102 11.68 9.41 4.12
CA THR A 102 12.38 8.29 3.46
C THR A 102 11.64 6.97 3.68
N TYR A 103 11.80 6.04 2.74
CA TYR A 103 11.27 4.68 2.88
C TYR A 103 11.70 3.98 4.19
N ASN A 104 12.97 4.16 4.56
CA ASN A 104 13.52 3.59 5.78
C ASN A 104 12.87 4.20 7.03
N GLU A 105 12.66 5.51 7.04
CA GLU A 105 11.98 6.19 8.14
C GLU A 105 10.54 5.69 8.32
N ALA A 106 9.77 5.60 7.23
CA ALA A 106 8.42 5.03 7.27
C ALA A 106 8.43 3.57 7.79
N HIS A 107 9.37 2.75 7.33
CA HIS A 107 9.49 1.36 7.80
C HIS A 107 9.88 1.26 9.27
N ASN A 108 10.75 2.14 9.75
CA ASN A 108 11.13 2.18 11.16
C ASN A 108 9.93 2.50 12.05
N TRP A 109 9.08 3.45 11.65
CA TRP A 109 7.85 3.75 12.38
C TRP A 109 6.90 2.56 12.41
N VAL A 110 6.63 1.92 11.27
CA VAL A 110 5.71 0.77 11.21
C VAL A 110 6.24 -0.43 12.00
N TYR A 111 7.49 -0.84 11.77
CA TYR A 111 8.07 -2.01 12.44
C TYR A 111 8.34 -1.76 13.92
N GLY A 112 8.77 -0.56 14.30
CA GLY A 112 8.93 -0.19 15.71
C GLY A 112 7.60 -0.31 16.47
N SER A 113 6.50 0.07 15.83
CA SER A 113 5.15 0.00 16.42
C SER A 113 4.63 -1.43 16.54
N ILE A 114 4.91 -2.28 15.56
CA ILE A 114 4.58 -3.71 15.64
C ILE A 114 5.36 -4.37 16.79
N ALA A 115 6.68 -4.12 16.87
CA ALA A 115 7.52 -4.68 17.91
C ALA A 115 7.07 -4.25 19.32
N PHE A 116 6.59 -3.01 19.48
CA PHE A 116 6.04 -2.55 20.75
C PHE A 116 4.80 -3.32 21.20
N ALA A 117 3.89 -3.66 20.27
CA ALA A 117 2.63 -4.35 20.58
C ALA A 117 2.79 -5.86 20.88
N GLU A 118 3.95 -6.45 20.57
CA GLU A 118 4.25 -7.86 20.86
C GLU A 118 4.78 -8.11 22.29
N HIS A 119 4.94 -7.05 23.09
CA HIS A 119 5.42 -7.07 24.48
C HIS A 119 4.30 -6.81 25.49
#